data_AF-A0A351M0B8-F1
#
_entry.id   AF-A0A351M0B8-F1
#
_cell.length_a   1.000
_cell.length_b   1.000
_cell.length_c   1.000
_cell.angle_alpha   90.00
_cell.angle_beta   90.00
_cell.angle_gamma   90.00
#
_symmetry.space_group_name_H-M   'P 1'
#
loop_
_entity.id
_entity.type
_entity.pdbx_description
1 polymer ?
#
loop_
_entity_poly.entity_id
_entity_poly.type
_entity_poly.pdbx_seq_one_letter_code
_entity_poly.pdbx_strand_id
1 'polypeptide(L)'
;MDAVVGVSAGEWWRLVTGGFLHGGLLHLVFNMFLLWMLGQQLEHLHGPVRYVGLYLGSLAAGSLGVMLVAPMSLTVGASGAVFGLMAATVVHQVHRGVNPWHTGLGGLVVVNLVFTFGRPGISIGGHLGGLVGGALLAWLLDTCDRRRFRSIVGTSVLYGLLVAFLAAGVWTAGQWMDPLLG
;
A
#
# COMPACT_ATOMS: atom_id res chain seq x y z
N MET A 1 -14.95 15.77 -27.26
CA MET A 1 -13.71 15.39 -26.56
C MET A 1 -14.07 15.34 -25.10
N ASP A 2 -14.22 14.13 -24.55
CA ASP A 2 -14.38 14.00 -23.10
C ASP A 2 -13.12 14.59 -22.47
N ALA A 3 -13.30 15.51 -21.53
CA ALA A 3 -12.18 16.11 -20.84
C ALA A 3 -11.32 14.98 -20.24
N VAL A 4 -10.01 15.04 -20.45
CA VAL A 4 -9.10 14.16 -19.72
C VAL A 4 -9.28 14.49 -18.25
N VAL A 5 -9.86 13.57 -17.49
CA VAL A 5 -10.05 13.66 -16.03
C VAL A 5 -9.24 12.54 -15.42
N GLY A 6 -8.57 12.81 -14.30
CA GLY A 6 -7.72 11.84 -13.60
C GLY A 6 -6.31 12.33 -13.34
N VAL A 7 -5.45 11.40 -12.91
CA VAL A 7 -4.08 11.70 -12.45
C VAL A 7 -3.24 12.34 -13.56
N SER A 8 -3.42 11.91 -14.81
CA SER A 8 -2.74 12.47 -15.98
C SER A 8 -3.15 13.91 -16.31
N ALA A 9 -4.31 14.37 -15.81
CA ALA A 9 -4.79 15.74 -15.93
C ALA A 9 -4.38 16.64 -14.74
N GLY A 10 -3.48 16.17 -13.89
CA GLY A 10 -3.00 16.91 -12.73
C GLY A 10 -3.77 16.64 -11.43
N GLU A 11 -4.73 15.72 -11.43
CA GLU A 11 -5.51 15.34 -10.23
C GLU A 11 -4.76 14.34 -9.34
N TRP A 12 -3.48 14.61 -9.04
CA TRP A 12 -2.58 13.71 -8.32
C TRP A 12 -3.07 13.32 -6.92
N TRP A 13 -3.89 14.17 -6.28
CA TRP A 13 -4.46 13.90 -4.96
C TRP A 13 -5.32 12.63 -4.95
N ARG A 14 -5.85 12.20 -6.10
CA ARG A 14 -6.62 10.94 -6.24
C ARG A 14 -5.82 9.71 -5.87
N LEU A 15 -4.49 9.72 -6.06
CA LEU A 15 -3.60 8.64 -5.63
C LEU A 15 -3.64 8.42 -4.12
N VAL A 16 -4.05 9.44 -3.35
CA VAL A 16 -4.17 9.36 -1.89
C VAL A 16 -5.63 9.28 -1.46
N THR A 17 -6.47 10.22 -1.91
CA THR A 17 -7.84 10.36 -1.43
C THR A 17 -8.74 9.21 -1.86
N GLY A 18 -8.45 8.54 -2.98
CA GLY A 18 -9.16 7.34 -3.42
C GLY A 18 -9.09 6.20 -2.40
N GLY A 19 -8.02 6.15 -1.60
CA GLY A 19 -7.86 5.17 -0.53
C GLY A 19 -8.83 5.35 0.65
N PHE A 20 -9.52 6.48 0.75
CA PHE A 20 -10.49 6.74 1.81
C PHE A 20 -11.95 6.54 1.36
N LEU A 21 -12.18 6.36 0.05
CA LEU A 21 -13.48 6.03 -0.50
C LEU A 21 -13.72 4.52 -0.40
N HIS A 22 -14.97 4.09 -0.22
CA HIS A 22 -15.29 2.66 -0.09
C HIS A 22 -16.52 2.31 -0.92
N GLY A 23 -16.43 1.23 -1.71
CA GLY A 23 -17.51 0.75 -2.58
C GLY A 23 -18.70 0.08 -1.86
N GLY A 24 -18.75 0.09 -0.52
CA GLY A 24 -19.86 -0.49 0.25
C GLY A 24 -19.55 -0.66 1.74
N LEU A 25 -20.59 -0.87 2.54
CA LEU A 25 -20.47 -0.96 4.01
C LEU A 25 -19.60 -2.14 4.45
N LEU A 26 -19.80 -3.32 3.88
CA LEU A 26 -19.01 -4.50 4.23
C LEU A 26 -17.53 -4.31 3.90
N HIS A 27 -17.22 -3.67 2.76
CA HIS A 27 -15.86 -3.34 2.36
C HIS A 27 -15.21 -2.35 3.34
N LEU A 28 -15.95 -1.34 3.80
CA LEU A 28 -15.50 -0.41 4.84
C LEU A 28 -15.21 -1.14 6.15
N VAL A 29 -16.15 -1.93 6.65
CA VAL A 29 -16.00 -2.64 7.94
C VAL A 29 -14.78 -3.57 7.93
N PHE A 30 -14.59 -4.35 6.87
CA PHE A 30 -13.42 -5.23 6.78
C PHE A 30 -12.09 -4.46 6.74
N ASN A 31 -11.99 -3.38 5.97
CA ASN A 31 -10.77 -2.56 5.97
C ASN A 31 -10.51 -1.95 7.35
N MET A 32 -11.54 -1.38 7.99
CA MET A 32 -11.35 -0.75 9.31
C MET A 32 -10.97 -1.77 10.38
N PHE A 33 -11.55 -2.97 10.34
CA PHE A 33 -11.16 -4.06 11.24
C PHE A 33 -9.70 -4.47 11.05
N LEU A 34 -9.26 -4.66 9.80
CA LEU A 34 -7.87 -5.02 9.51
C LEU A 34 -6.89 -3.88 9.86
N LEU A 35 -7.26 -2.63 9.59
CA LEU A 35 -6.47 -1.47 9.99
C LEU A 35 -6.34 -1.35 11.50
N TRP A 36 -7.41 -1.59 12.25
CA TRP A 36 -7.35 -1.60 13.70
C TRP A 36 -6.42 -2.70 14.22
N MET A 37 -6.60 -3.94 13.74
CA MET A 37 -5.80 -5.10 14.17
C MET A 37 -4.31 -4.98 13.83
N LEU A 38 -3.98 -4.53 12.62
CA LEU A 38 -2.60 -4.37 12.16
C LEU A 38 -1.98 -3.09 12.73
N GLY A 39 -2.77 -2.02 12.81
CA GLY A 39 -2.35 -0.72 13.32
C GLY A 39 -1.94 -0.80 14.79
N GLN A 40 -2.72 -1.47 15.64
CA GLN A 40 -2.33 -1.66 17.05
C GLN A 40 -0.94 -2.30 17.19
N GLN A 41 -0.63 -3.30 16.36
CA GLN A 41 0.67 -3.97 16.40
C GLN A 41 1.78 -3.05 15.88
N LEU A 42 1.62 -2.49 14.68
CA LEU A 42 2.66 -1.71 14.02
C LEU A 42 2.93 -0.37 14.72
N GLU A 43 1.89 0.28 15.26
CA GLU A 43 2.03 1.51 16.05
C GLU A 43 2.74 1.25 17.37
N HIS A 44 2.44 0.14 18.06
CA HIS A 44 3.16 -0.23 19.28
C HIS A 44 4.65 -0.50 18.99
N LEU A 45 4.96 -1.10 17.84
CA LEU A 45 6.33 -1.46 17.46
C LEU A 45 7.16 -0.26 16.99
N HIS A 46 6.58 0.64 16.19
CA HIS A 46 7.34 1.71 15.54
C HIS A 46 6.96 3.12 15.98
N GLY A 47 5.90 3.27 16.78
CA GLY A 47 5.31 4.55 17.14
C GLY A 47 4.43 5.15 16.03
N PRO A 48 3.64 6.18 16.36
CA PRO A 48 2.59 6.74 15.49
C PRO A 48 3.14 7.28 14.17
N VAL A 49 4.26 8.00 14.21
CA VAL A 49 4.84 8.65 13.01
C VAL A 49 5.20 7.61 11.95
N ARG A 50 5.92 6.56 12.35
CA ARG A 50 6.35 5.50 11.42
C ARG A 50 5.17 4.63 10.99
N TYR A 51 4.19 4.40 11.86
CA TYR A 51 2.96 3.73 11.46
C TYR A 51 2.20 4.50 10.36
N VAL A 52 2.03 5.81 10.52
CA VAL A 52 1.40 6.66 9.48
C VAL A 52 2.21 6.61 8.17
N GLY A 53 3.54 6.65 8.25
CA GLY A 53 4.40 6.48 7.07
C GLY A 53 4.23 5.12 6.39
N LEU A 54 4.12 4.02 7.15
CA LEU A 54 3.86 2.69 6.61
C LEU A 54 2.48 2.60 5.94
N TYR A 55 1.45 3.16 6.57
CA TYR A 55 0.10 3.18 6.00
C TYR A 55 0.05 3.98 4.70
N LEU A 56 0.50 5.24 4.73
CA LEU A 56 0.46 6.11 3.55
C LEU A 56 1.42 5.62 2.45
N GLY A 57 2.56 5.05 2.82
CA GLY A 57 3.52 4.52 1.85
C GLY A 57 2.99 3.27 1.15
N SER A 58 2.32 2.38 1.91
CA SER A 58 1.62 1.23 1.36
C SER A 58 0.46 1.65 0.45
N LEU A 59 -0.29 2.68 0.84
CA LEU A 59 -1.34 3.27 0.03
C LEU A 59 -0.78 3.81 -1.30
N ALA A 60 0.30 4.60 -1.22
CA ALA A 60 0.96 5.17 -2.39
C ALA A 60 1.51 4.08 -3.34
N ALA A 61 2.12 3.02 -2.79
CA ALA A 61 2.60 1.89 -3.57
C ALA A 61 1.45 1.11 -4.23
N GLY A 62 0.32 0.96 -3.54
CA GLY A 62 -0.90 0.41 -4.11
C GLY A 62 -1.39 1.24 -5.29
N SER A 63 -1.50 2.56 -5.12
CA SER A 63 -1.92 3.48 -6.19
C SER A 63 -0.96 3.46 -7.39
N LEU A 64 0.35 3.38 -7.16
CA LEU A 64 1.33 3.13 -8.22
C LEU A 64 1.07 1.79 -8.93
N GLY A 65 0.78 0.72 -8.18
CA GLY A 65 0.41 -0.57 -8.76
C GLY A 65 -0.84 -0.51 -9.63
N VAL A 66 -1.84 0.31 -9.27
CA VAL A 66 -2.99 0.58 -10.15
C VAL A 66 -2.55 1.25 -11.45
N MET A 67 -1.73 2.30 -11.35
CA MET A 67 -1.25 3.03 -12.54
C MET A 67 -0.38 2.16 -13.47
N LEU A 68 0.31 1.16 -12.94
CA LEU A 68 1.12 0.23 -13.73
C LEU A 68 0.29 -0.85 -14.43
N VAL A 69 -0.83 -1.29 -13.84
CA VAL A 69 -1.58 -2.46 -14.33
C VAL A 69 -2.87 -2.07 -15.06
N ALA A 70 -3.62 -1.12 -14.52
CA ALA A 70 -4.95 -0.76 -15.01
C ALA A 70 -5.30 0.70 -14.66
N PRO A 71 -4.63 1.70 -15.26
CA PRO A 71 -4.79 3.12 -14.90
C PRO A 71 -6.19 3.68 -15.16
N MET A 72 -6.95 3.06 -16.06
CA MET A 72 -8.33 3.45 -16.40
C MET A 72 -9.38 2.75 -15.53
N SER A 73 -8.97 1.84 -14.65
CA SER A 73 -9.90 1.18 -13.74
C SER A 73 -10.33 2.12 -12.61
N LEU A 74 -11.63 2.15 -12.33
CA LEU A 74 -12.16 2.83 -11.15
C LEU A 74 -11.82 2.01 -9.91
N THR A 75 -10.89 2.51 -9.11
CA THR A 75 -10.45 1.87 -7.86
C THR A 75 -10.72 2.76 -6.67
N VAL A 76 -11.27 2.19 -5.60
CA VAL A 76 -11.50 2.86 -4.31
C VAL A 76 -11.18 1.89 -3.17
N GLY A 77 -10.73 2.42 -2.04
CA GLY A 77 -10.59 1.64 -0.81
C GLY A 77 -9.19 1.68 -0.22
N ALA A 78 -9.14 1.52 1.11
CA ALA A 78 -7.89 1.44 1.86
C ALA A 78 -7.16 0.10 1.67
N SER A 79 -7.73 -0.84 0.91
CA SER A 79 -7.26 -2.22 0.85
C SER A 79 -5.83 -2.36 0.33
N GLY A 80 -5.38 -1.53 -0.60
CA GLY A 80 -3.96 -1.47 -0.99
C GLY A 80 -3.03 -1.16 0.20
N ALA A 81 -3.42 -0.20 1.04
CA ALA A 81 -2.71 0.10 2.28
C ALA A 81 -2.77 -1.08 3.26
N VAL A 82 -3.93 -1.71 3.42
CA VAL A 82 -4.11 -2.91 4.28
C VAL A 82 -3.20 -4.05 3.83
N PHE A 83 -3.12 -4.33 2.53
CA PHE A 83 -2.20 -5.33 1.99
C PHE A 83 -0.74 -5.02 2.34
N GLY A 84 -0.34 -3.76 2.22
CA GLY A 84 1.00 -3.36 2.61
C GLY A 84 1.26 -3.44 4.10
N LEU A 85 0.28 -3.13 4.95
CA LEU A 85 0.41 -3.33 6.40
C LEU A 85 0.47 -4.82 6.78
N MET A 86 -0.31 -5.69 6.13
CA MET A 86 -0.19 -7.14 6.34
C MET A 86 1.22 -7.61 5.98
N ALA A 87 1.75 -7.19 4.83
CA ALA A 87 3.12 -7.52 4.43
C ALA A 87 4.17 -6.95 5.39
N ALA A 88 3.98 -5.72 5.86
CA ALA A 88 4.85 -5.09 6.84
C ALA A 88 4.90 -5.90 8.15
N THR A 89 3.74 -6.32 8.66
CA THR A 89 3.67 -7.16 9.85
C THR A 89 4.29 -8.54 9.62
N VAL A 90 4.12 -9.15 8.44
CA VAL A 90 4.80 -10.41 8.07
C VAL A 90 6.32 -10.24 8.08
N VAL A 91 6.84 -9.18 7.45
CA VAL A 91 8.28 -8.88 7.43
C VAL A 91 8.82 -8.73 8.84
N HIS A 92 8.12 -7.98 9.69
CA HIS A 92 8.51 -7.78 11.07
C HIS A 92 8.52 -9.09 11.88
N GLN A 93 7.50 -9.94 11.69
CA GLN A 93 7.45 -11.27 12.32
C GLN A 93 8.66 -12.12 11.90
N VAL A 94 8.95 -12.21 10.61
CA VAL A 94 10.07 -12.98 10.07
C VAL A 94 11.40 -12.45 10.62
N HIS A 95 11.60 -11.14 10.68
CA HIS A 95 12.80 -10.52 11.24
C HIS A 95 13.01 -10.79 12.73
N ARG A 96 11.94 -11.10 13.46
CA ARG A 96 11.97 -11.48 14.88
C ARG A 96 11.93 -12.99 15.10
N GLY A 97 11.99 -13.80 14.05
CA GLY A 97 11.92 -15.25 14.14
C GLY A 97 10.52 -15.79 14.49
N VAL A 98 9.47 -14.97 14.34
CA VAL A 98 8.08 -15.38 14.51
C VAL A 98 7.55 -15.91 13.17
N ASN A 99 6.99 -17.12 13.18
CA ASN A 99 6.41 -17.72 11.97
C ASN A 99 5.01 -17.12 11.68
N PRO A 100 4.80 -16.43 10.54
CA PRO A 100 3.50 -15.83 10.19
C PRO A 100 2.36 -16.83 10.01
N TRP A 101 2.67 -18.10 9.75
CA TRP A 101 1.66 -19.16 9.64
C TRP A 101 1.08 -19.52 11.01
N HIS A 102 1.87 -19.44 12.08
CA HIS A 102 1.41 -19.74 13.44
C HIS A 102 0.57 -18.59 14.02
N THR A 103 0.79 -17.35 13.58
CA THR A 103 -0.02 -16.19 14.00
C THR A 103 -1.30 -16.03 13.18
N GLY A 104 -1.50 -16.86 12.15
CA GLY A 104 -2.62 -16.77 11.21
C GLY A 104 -2.48 -15.67 10.15
N LEU A 105 -1.51 -14.76 10.29
CA LEU A 105 -1.32 -13.64 9.37
C LEU A 105 -0.93 -14.10 7.96
N GLY A 106 -0.09 -15.13 7.85
CA GLY A 106 0.26 -15.72 6.55
C GLY A 106 -0.97 -16.26 5.82
N GLY A 107 -1.84 -16.97 6.55
CA GLY A 107 -3.13 -17.44 6.01
C GLY A 107 -4.05 -16.30 5.60
N LEU A 108 -4.12 -15.24 6.40
CA LEU A 108 -4.90 -14.04 6.08
C LEU A 108 -4.45 -13.38 4.78
N VAL A 109 -3.13 -13.24 4.56
CA VAL A 109 -2.57 -12.72 3.30
C VAL A 109 -2.98 -13.60 2.12
N VAL A 110 -2.84 -14.92 2.23
CA VAL A 110 -3.21 -15.87 1.17
C VAL A 110 -4.70 -15.77 0.84
N VAL A 111 -5.58 -15.77 1.85
CA VAL A 111 -7.03 -15.66 1.63
C VAL A 111 -7.38 -14.34 0.92
N ASN A 112 -6.78 -13.22 1.33
CA ASN A 112 -7.01 -11.94 0.66
C ASN A 112 -6.49 -11.93 -0.78
N LEU A 113 -5.36 -12.59 -1.07
CA LEU A 113 -4.88 -12.78 -2.45
C LEU A 113 -5.83 -13.65 -3.27
N VAL A 114 -6.36 -14.74 -2.70
CA VAL A 114 -7.37 -15.57 -3.38
C VAL A 114 -8.61 -14.73 -3.75
N PHE A 115 -9.11 -13.89 -2.84
CA PHE A 115 -10.19 -12.95 -3.17
C PHE A 115 -9.77 -11.96 -4.27
N THR A 116 -8.53 -11.47 -4.23
CA THR A 116 -7.99 -10.51 -5.22
C THR A 116 -8.05 -11.04 -6.65
N PHE A 117 -7.68 -12.30 -6.85
CA PHE A 117 -7.69 -12.92 -8.18
C PHE A 117 -9.03 -13.59 -8.52
N GLY A 118 -9.79 -14.01 -7.52
CA GLY A 118 -11.03 -14.76 -7.69
C GLY A 118 -12.29 -13.92 -7.86
N ARG A 119 -12.27 -12.64 -7.45
CA ARG A 119 -13.47 -11.77 -7.51
C ARG A 119 -13.30 -10.65 -8.54
N PRO A 120 -14.16 -10.58 -9.56
CA PRO A 120 -14.20 -9.46 -10.50
C PRO A 120 -14.43 -8.12 -9.79
N GLY A 121 -13.83 -7.05 -10.32
CA GLY A 121 -13.94 -5.70 -9.78
C GLY A 121 -13.00 -5.37 -8.62
N ILE A 122 -12.11 -6.28 -8.23
CA ILE A 122 -11.03 -6.00 -7.28
C ILE A 122 -9.77 -5.54 -8.03
N SER A 123 -9.10 -4.52 -7.51
CA SER A 123 -7.86 -4.01 -8.08
C SER A 123 -6.67 -4.91 -7.76
N ILE A 124 -6.28 -5.76 -8.72
CA ILE A 124 -5.08 -6.60 -8.62
C ILE A 124 -3.83 -5.73 -8.45
N GLY A 125 -3.67 -4.70 -9.29
CA GLY A 125 -2.55 -3.76 -9.21
C GLY A 125 -2.48 -3.05 -7.85
N GLY A 126 -3.61 -2.61 -7.32
CA GLY A 126 -3.69 -1.96 -6.01
C GLY A 126 -3.25 -2.86 -4.86
N HIS A 127 -3.69 -4.12 -4.84
CA HIS A 127 -3.35 -5.08 -3.79
C HIS A 127 -1.90 -5.56 -3.89
N LEU A 128 -1.42 -5.90 -5.09
CA LEU A 128 -0.03 -6.35 -5.28
C LEU A 128 0.97 -5.21 -5.07
N GLY A 129 0.68 -4.01 -5.58
CA GLY A 129 1.51 -2.83 -5.35
C GLY A 129 1.60 -2.48 -3.87
N GLY A 130 0.47 -2.53 -3.16
CA GLY A 130 0.43 -2.35 -1.71
C GLY A 130 1.24 -3.41 -0.96
N LEU A 131 1.04 -4.69 -1.27
CA LEU A 131 1.75 -5.81 -0.65
C LEU A 131 3.28 -5.69 -0.82
N VAL A 132 3.75 -5.47 -2.05
CA VAL A 132 5.18 -5.36 -2.36
C VAL A 132 5.77 -4.09 -1.75
N GLY A 133 5.09 -2.96 -1.89
CA GLY A 133 5.53 -1.68 -1.33
C GLY A 133 5.62 -1.71 0.19
N GLY A 134 4.58 -2.21 0.87
CA GLY A 134 4.58 -2.36 2.32
C GLY A 134 5.66 -3.30 2.83
N ALA A 135 5.89 -4.43 2.14
CA ALA A 135 7.00 -5.33 2.45
C ALA A 135 8.37 -4.61 2.35
N LEU A 136 8.59 -3.87 1.27
CA LEU A 136 9.83 -3.12 1.05
C LEU A 136 10.05 -2.04 2.12
N LEU A 137 9.01 -1.25 2.42
CA LEU A 137 9.05 -0.19 3.43
C LEU A 137 9.41 -0.77 4.81
N ALA A 138 8.73 -1.83 5.23
CA ALA A 138 8.99 -2.48 6.51
C ALA A 138 10.38 -3.11 6.55
N TRP A 139 10.82 -3.76 5.46
CA TRP A 139 12.12 -4.41 5.39
C TRP A 139 13.26 -3.41 5.56
N LEU A 140 13.16 -2.25 4.90
CA LEU A 140 14.15 -1.17 5.03
C LEU A 140 14.11 -0.54 6.41
N LEU A 141 12.92 -0.23 6.94
CA LEU A 141 12.76 0.35 8.27
C LEU A 141 13.38 -0.54 9.35
N ASP A 142 13.02 -1.83 9.37
CA ASP A 142 13.57 -2.82 10.29
C ASP A 142 15.07 -3.01 10.11
N THR A 143 15.58 -2.90 8.89
CA THR A 143 17.02 -3.02 8.63
C THR A 143 17.79 -1.83 9.19
N CYS A 144 17.26 -0.60 9.06
CA CYS A 144 17.83 0.58 9.70
C CYS A 144 17.84 0.43 11.23
N ASP A 145 16.72 -0.01 11.80
CA ASP A 145 16.57 -0.17 13.25
C ASP A 145 17.50 -1.29 13.79
N ARG A 146 17.61 -2.44 13.10
CA ARG A 146 18.53 -3.54 13.48
C ARG A 146 20.00 -3.17 13.36
N ARG A 147 20.38 -2.37 12.36
CA ARG A 147 21.74 -1.81 12.24
C ARG A 147 22.02 -0.70 13.24
N ARG A 148 21.07 -0.40 14.14
CA ARG A 148 21.17 0.64 15.17
C ARG A 148 21.49 2.02 14.59
N PHE A 149 21.00 2.29 13.38
CA PHE A 149 21.04 3.65 12.84
C PHE A 149 20.14 4.56 13.68
N ARG A 150 20.40 5.87 13.62
CA ARG A 150 19.53 6.85 14.26
C ARG A 150 18.12 6.68 13.70
N SER A 151 17.11 6.70 14.56
CA SER A 151 15.71 6.45 14.18
C SER A 151 15.24 7.33 13.01
N ILE A 152 15.75 8.56 12.94
CA ILE A 152 15.50 9.51 11.85
C ILE A 152 15.86 8.94 10.47
N VAL A 153 16.90 8.11 10.35
CA VAL A 153 17.33 7.54 9.06
C VAL A 153 16.24 6.62 8.52
N GLY A 154 15.76 5.66 9.32
CA GLY A 154 14.67 4.77 8.92
C GLY A 154 13.38 5.54 8.60
N THR A 155 13.06 6.56 9.41
CA THR A 155 11.92 7.44 9.16
C THR A 155 12.08 8.22 7.84
N SER A 156 13.26 8.77 7.55
CA SER A 156 13.53 9.50 6.30
C SER A 156 13.45 8.59 5.08
N VAL A 157 13.95 7.36 5.16
CA VAL A 157 13.83 6.37 4.08
C VAL A 157 12.35 6.05 3.81
N LEU A 158 11.57 5.80 4.87
CA LEU A 158 10.14 5.52 4.79
C LEU A 158 9.37 6.63 4.07
N TYR A 159 9.52 7.88 4.50
CA TYR A 159 8.83 9.01 3.87
C TYR A 159 9.40 9.37 2.49
N GLY A 160 10.70 9.15 2.26
CA GLY A 160 11.32 9.31 0.94
C GLY A 160 10.72 8.34 -0.08
N LEU A 161 10.52 7.07 0.30
CA LEU A 161 9.88 6.08 -0.56
C LEU A 161 8.40 6.36 -0.79
N LEU A 162 7.68 6.85 0.23
CA LEU A 162 6.31 7.35 0.04
C LEU A 162 6.25 8.42 -1.06
N VAL A 163 7.14 9.41 -1.02
CA VAL A 163 7.20 10.46 -2.04
C VAL A 163 7.58 9.88 -3.40
N ALA A 164 8.53 8.94 -3.43
CA ALA A 164 8.95 8.27 -4.66
C ALA A 164 7.79 7.48 -5.30
N PHE A 165 6.99 6.75 -4.52
CA PHE A 165 5.83 6.03 -5.04
C PHE A 165 4.76 6.97 -5.60
N LEU A 166 4.49 8.09 -4.93
CA LEU A 166 3.56 9.09 -5.43
C LEU A 166 4.07 9.73 -6.73
N ALA A 167 5.34 10.13 -6.78
CA ALA A 167 5.97 10.71 -7.96
C ALA A 167 5.95 9.72 -9.13
N ALA A 168 6.29 8.45 -8.89
CA ALA A 168 6.20 7.39 -9.88
C ALA A 168 4.75 7.16 -10.33
N GLY A 169 3.77 7.23 -9.43
CA GLY A 169 2.34 7.12 -9.77
C GLY A 169 1.88 8.24 -10.70
N VAL A 170 2.29 9.47 -10.45
CA VAL A 170 2.00 10.62 -11.33
C VAL A 170 2.70 10.45 -12.68
N TRP A 171 3.99 10.08 -12.67
CA TRP A 171 4.76 9.90 -13.89
C TRP A 171 4.18 8.79 -14.77
N THR A 172 3.88 7.62 -14.20
CA THR A 172 3.26 6.48 -14.91
C THR A 172 1.91 6.86 -15.50
N ALA A 173 1.06 7.56 -14.77
CA ALA A 173 -0.23 8.04 -15.29
C ALA A 173 -0.07 8.92 -16.54
N GLY A 174 0.99 9.73 -16.62
CA GLY A 174 1.28 10.57 -17.79
C GLY A 174 1.74 9.79 -19.03
N GLN A 175 2.34 8.60 -18.85
CA GLN A 175 2.87 7.81 -19.98
C GLN A 175 1.78 7.10 -20.78
N TRP A 176 0.66 6.76 -20.15
CA TRP A 176 -0.46 6.06 -20.82
C TRP A 176 -1.19 6.91 -21.87
N MET A 177 -0.99 8.23 -21.85
CA MET A 177 -1.57 9.14 -22.83
C MET A 177 -0.56 9.57 -23.91
N ASP A 178 0.67 9.05 -23.88
CA ASP A 178 1.64 9.32 -24.93
C ASP A 178 1.25 8.49 -26.19
N PRO A 179 0.95 9.13 -27.33
CA PRO A 179 0.57 8.43 -28.56
C PRO A 179 1.65 7.48 -29.12
N LEU A 180 2.85 7.44 -28.55
CA LEU A 180 3.89 6.48 -28.89
C LEU A 180 3.86 5.20 -28.05
N LEU A 181 3.21 5.22 -26.88
CA LEU A 181 3.19 4.11 -25.91
C LEU A 181 1.77 3.57 -25.62
N GLY A 182 0.73 4.20 -26.17
CA GLY A 182 -0.69 3.80 -26.04
C GLY A 182 -1.34 3.47 -27.38
#